data_AF-A0A967WAR1-F1
#
_entry.id   AF-A0A967WAR1-F1
#
_cell.length_a   1.000
_cell.length_b   1.000
_cell.length_c   1.000
_cell.angle_alpha   90.00
_cell.angle_beta   90.00
_cell.angle_gamma   90.00
#
_symmetry.space_group_name_H-M   'P 1'
#
loop_
_entity.id
_entity.type
_entity.pdbx_description
1 polymer ?
#
loop_
_entity_poly.entity_id
_entity_poly.type
_entity_poly.pdbx_seq_one_letter_code
_entity_poly.pdbx_strand_id
1 'polypeptide(L)'
;MTLEGQARELRWYDFISINSYWLGFNIVSASLTPLLLPYLVALFAPSDQKNTYLATIRVASLALAMLLQPVAGMLSDRCTHPLGRRRPYIIGGTLGTVLFLLLI
;
A
#
# COMPACT_ATOMS: atom_id res chain seq x y z
N MET A 1 -7.30 -31.34 -25.55
CA MET A 1 -6.34 -30.21 -25.54
C MET A 1 -6.64 -29.37 -24.30
N THR A 2 -6.15 -29.83 -23.15
CA THR A 2 -6.48 -29.31 -21.82
C THR A 2 -5.50 -28.20 -21.45
N LEU A 3 -5.92 -26.94 -21.61
CA LEU A 3 -5.20 -25.80 -21.06
C LEU A 3 -5.74 -25.50 -19.66
N GLU A 4 -5.58 -26.45 -18.74
CA GLU A 4 -5.76 -26.18 -17.32
C GLU A 4 -4.55 -25.35 -16.88
N GLY A 5 -4.77 -24.03 -16.84
CA GLY A 5 -3.80 -23.07 -16.33
C GLY A 5 -3.37 -23.53 -14.95
N GLN A 6 -2.11 -23.96 -14.85
CA GLN A 6 -1.48 -24.42 -13.62
C GLN A 6 -1.61 -23.35 -12.53
N ALA A 7 -2.67 -23.44 -11.73
CA ALA A 7 -2.77 -22.74 -10.47
C ALA A 7 -1.70 -23.37 -9.58
N ARG A 8 -0.53 -22.73 -9.52
CA ARG A 8 0.59 -23.16 -8.68
C ARG A 8 0.04 -23.36 -7.27
N GLU A 9 -0.02 -24.60 -6.79
CA GLU A 9 -0.49 -24.88 -5.43
C GLU A 9 0.37 -24.06 -4.46
N LEU A 10 -0.26 -23.12 -3.76
CA LEU A 10 0.42 -22.26 -2.80
C LEU A 10 0.90 -23.16 -1.67
N ARG A 11 2.23 -23.28 -1.53
CA ARG A 11 2.81 -24.04 -0.43
C ARG A 11 2.50 -23.33 0.88
N TRP A 12 2.42 -24.08 1.97
CA TRP A 12 2.15 -23.53 3.31
C TRP A 12 3.11 -22.38 3.71
N TYR A 13 4.36 -22.41 3.23
CA TYR A 13 5.34 -21.33 3.41
C TYR A 13 4.99 -20.02 2.69
N ASP A 14 4.27 -20.06 1.57
CA ASP A 14 3.82 -18.86 0.87
C ASP A 14 2.80 -18.09 1.74
N PHE A 15 1.99 -18.79 2.53
CA PHE A 15 1.10 -18.14 3.50
C PHE A 15 1.87 -17.41 4.59
N ILE A 16 2.95 -17.99 5.12
CA ILE A 16 3.78 -17.32 6.13
C ILE A 16 4.40 -16.04 5.55
N SER A 17 4.89 -16.10 4.32
CA SER A 17 5.50 -14.93 3.64
C SER A 17 4.49 -13.82 3.34
N ILE A 18 3.25 -14.20 2.99
CA ILE A 18 2.16 -13.23 2.77
C ILE A 18 1.73 -12.59 4.10
N ASN A 19 1.62 -13.40 5.16
CA ASN A 19 1.23 -12.90 6.49
C ASN A 19 2.30 -12.01 7.10
N SER A 20 3.58 -12.32 6.95
CA SER A 20 4.67 -11.47 7.44
C SER A 20 4.70 -10.11 6.74
N TYR A 21 4.49 -10.10 5.42
CA TYR A 21 4.34 -8.85 4.67
C TYR A 21 3.11 -8.06 5.12
N TRP A 22 1.97 -8.73 5.27
CA TRP A 22 0.73 -8.10 5.72
C TRP A 22 0.88 -7.48 7.11
N LEU A 23 1.58 -8.15 8.02
CA LEU A 23 1.89 -7.64 9.35
C LEU A 23 2.74 -6.37 9.28
N GLY A 24 3.83 -6.37 8.51
CA GLY A 24 4.69 -5.19 8.35
C GLY A 24 3.93 -4.00 7.77
N PHE A 25 3.13 -4.23 6.72
CA PHE A 25 2.28 -3.20 6.12
C PHE A 25 1.26 -2.63 7.12
N ASN A 26 0.64 -3.48 7.96
CA ASN A 26 -0.30 -3.03 8.98
C ASN A 26 0.36 -2.16 10.04
N ILE A 27 1.55 -2.53 10.53
CA ILE A 27 2.28 -1.74 11.54
C ILE A 27 2.60 -0.34 11.01
N VAL A 28 3.08 -0.27 9.76
CA VAL A 28 3.38 1.00 9.08
C VAL A 28 2.11 1.83 8.92
N SER A 29 1.03 1.26 8.38
CA SER A 29 -0.23 1.96 8.16
C SER A 29 -0.89 2.45 9.45
N ALA A 30 -0.87 1.61 10.50
CA ALA A 30 -1.42 1.92 11.81
C ALA A 30 -0.63 3.02 12.53
N SER A 31 0.64 3.23 12.19
CA SER A 31 1.46 4.29 12.77
C SER A 31 1.36 5.59 11.96
N LEU A 32 1.49 5.53 10.63
CA LEU A 32 1.48 6.73 9.78
C LEU A 32 0.13 7.45 9.79
N THR A 33 -0.96 6.70 9.66
CA THR A 33 -2.28 7.28 9.40
C THR A 33 -2.81 8.11 10.58
N PRO A 34 -2.77 7.63 11.84
CA PRO A 34 -3.26 8.40 12.98
C PRO A 34 -2.22 9.32 13.62
N LEU A 35 -0.91 9.14 13.40
CA LEU A 35 0.12 9.97 14.05
C LEU A 35 0.75 10.97 13.09
N LEU A 36 1.26 10.50 11.94
CA LEU A 36 2.01 11.35 11.02
C LEU A 36 1.11 12.41 10.35
N LEU A 37 -0.09 12.00 9.93
CA LEU A 37 -1.02 12.85 9.20
C LEU A 37 -1.50 14.07 10.02
N PRO A 38 -2.00 13.93 11.27
CA PRO A 38 -2.32 15.08 12.10
C PRO A 38 -1.09 15.88 12.53
N TYR A 39 0.08 15.25 12.72
CA TYR A 39 1.32 15.95 13.03
C TYR A 39 1.73 16.90 11.89
N LEU A 40 1.71 16.42 10.64
CA LEU A 40 2.03 17.24 9.47
C LEU A 40 1.02 18.37 9.26
N VAL A 41 -0.28 18.10 9.44
CA VAL A 41 -1.29 19.18 9.34
C VAL A 41 -1.13 20.19 10.49
N ALA A 42 -0.72 19.77 11.68
CA ALA A 42 -0.45 20.68 12.77
C ALA A 42 0.76 21.60 12.50
N LEU A 43 1.74 21.13 11.72
CA LEU A 43 2.95 21.87 11.35
C LEU A 43 2.72 22.88 10.21
N PHE A 44 1.87 22.54 9.24
CA PHE A 44 1.67 23.33 8.02
C PHE A 44 0.33 24.10 7.94
N ALA A 45 -0.67 23.80 8.78
CA ALA A 45 -1.98 24.47 8.74
C ALA A 45 -2.19 25.51 9.86
N PRO A 46 -2.80 26.68 9.54
CA PRO A 46 -3.22 27.67 10.53
C PRO A 46 -4.16 27.08 11.59
N SER A 47 -4.03 27.52 12.84
CA SER A 47 -4.70 26.96 14.02
C SER A 47 -6.23 26.90 13.96
N ASP A 48 -6.86 27.74 13.14
CA ASP A 48 -8.31 27.94 13.13
C ASP A 48 -9.11 26.94 12.26
N GLN A 49 -8.45 26.19 11.38
CA GLN A 49 -9.13 25.26 10.44
C GLN A 49 -8.49 23.86 10.33
N LYS A 50 -7.67 23.45 11.31
CA LYS A 50 -6.95 22.16 11.30
C LYS A 50 -7.86 20.94 11.04
N ASN A 51 -9.06 20.93 11.62
CA ASN A 51 -10.02 19.83 11.44
C ASN A 51 -10.60 19.76 10.03
N THR A 52 -10.88 20.91 9.41
CA THR A 52 -11.38 20.99 8.03
C THR A 52 -10.33 20.49 7.05
N TYR A 53 -9.08 20.94 7.18
CA TYR A 53 -7.97 20.48 6.34
C TYR A 53 -7.70 18.98 6.50
N LEU A 54 -7.73 18.46 7.73
CA LEU A 54 -7.61 17.02 7.99
C LEU A 54 -8.72 16.23 7.29
N ALA A 55 -9.97 16.66 7.41
CA ALA A 55 -11.10 16.02 6.77
C ALA A 55 -10.98 16.04 5.23
N THR A 56 -10.62 17.19 4.65
CA THR A 56 -10.43 17.32 3.19
C THR A 56 -9.31 16.41 2.68
N ILE A 57 -8.14 16.40 3.35
CA ILE A 57 -7.02 15.53 2.97
C ILE A 57 -7.43 14.05 3.07
N ARG A 58 -8.18 13.67 4.10
CA ARG A 58 -8.68 12.29 4.24
C ARG A 58 -9.63 11.91 3.12
N VAL A 59 -10.61 12.75 2.80
CA VAL A 59 -11.57 12.48 1.73
C VAL A 59 -10.86 12.40 0.37
N ALA A 60 -9.95 13.34 0.09
CA ALA A 60 -9.16 13.32 -1.14
C ALA A 60 -8.27 12.06 -1.25
N SER A 61 -7.65 11.65 -0.15
CA SER A 61 -6.83 10.43 -0.09
C SER A 61 -7.66 9.18 -0.31
N LEU A 62 -8.87 9.09 0.26
CA LEU A 62 -9.79 7.98 0.02
C LEU A 62 -10.26 7.93 -1.44
N ALA A 63 -10.63 9.07 -2.02
CA ALA A 63 -11.01 9.14 -3.43
C ALA A 63 -9.87 8.70 -4.36
N LEU A 64 -8.64 9.14 -4.07
CA LEU A 64 -7.46 8.68 -4.80
C LEU A 64 -7.23 7.17 -4.61
N ALA A 65 -7.38 6.66 -3.38
CA ALA A 65 -7.24 5.25 -3.08
C ALA A 65 -8.26 4.39 -3.83
N MET A 66 -9.49 4.88 -4.03
CA MET A 66 -10.52 4.19 -4.82
C MET A 66 -10.11 3.99 -6.28
N LEU A 67 -9.31 4.89 -6.84
CA LEU A 67 -8.77 4.76 -8.20
C LEU A 67 -7.49 3.92 -8.22
N LEU A 68 -6.59 4.14 -7.27
CA LEU A 68 -5.29 3.46 -7.25
C LEU A 68 -5.41 1.97 -6.92
N GLN A 69 -6.32 1.56 -6.04
CA GLN A 69 -6.52 0.14 -5.69
C GLN A 69 -6.85 -0.75 -6.90
N PRO A 70 -7.87 -0.46 -7.74
CA PRO A 70 -8.17 -1.27 -8.91
C PRO A 70 -7.08 -1.17 -9.99
N VAL A 71 -6.46 0.01 -10.18
CA VAL A 71 -5.35 0.17 -11.13
C VAL A 71 -4.15 -0.69 -10.71
N ALA A 72 -3.77 -0.65 -9.43
CA ALA A 72 -2.71 -1.48 -8.88
C ALA A 72 -3.04 -2.97 -8.98
N GLY A 73 -4.31 -3.36 -8.76
CA GLY A 73 -4.77 -4.73 -8.96
C GLY A 73 -4.62 -5.21 -10.41
N MET A 74 -5.10 -4.43 -11.38
CA MET A 74 -4.98 -4.74 -12.81
C MET A 74 -3.52 -4.79 -13.27
N LEU A 75 -2.69 -3.87 -12.79
CA LEU A 75 -1.27 -3.80 -13.12
C LEU A 75 -0.52 -5.02 -12.53
N SER A 76 -0.85 -5.40 -11.28
CA SER A 76 -0.36 -6.62 -10.63
C SER A 76 -0.68 -7.89 -11.40
N ASP A 77 -1.90 -7.99 -11.93
CA ASP A 77 -2.35 -9.18 -12.64
C ASP A 77 -1.63 -9.39 -13.98
N ARG A 78 -1.13 -8.32 -14.60
CA ARG A 78 -0.46 -8.37 -15.92
C ARG A 78 1.05 -8.67 -15.86
N CYS A 79 1.67 -8.75 -14.68
CA CYS A 79 3.12 -8.93 -14.59
C CYS A 79 3.59 -10.40 -14.71
N THR A 80 4.14 -10.75 -15.87
CA THR A 80 4.85 -12.02 -16.12
C THR A 80 6.34 -11.95 -15.77
N HIS A 81 6.67 -11.54 -14.54
CA HIS A 81 8.08 -11.50 -14.09
C HIS A 81 8.58 -12.88 -13.61
N PRO A 82 9.83 -13.30 -13.91
CA PRO A 82 10.37 -14.63 -13.55
C PRO A 82 10.45 -14.91 -12.05
N LEU A 83 10.38 -13.89 -11.20
CA LEU A 83 10.34 -14.02 -9.73
C LEU A 83 8.92 -14.29 -9.15
N GLY A 84 7.90 -14.36 -10.00
CA GLY A 84 6.49 -14.58 -9.63
C GLY A 84 5.64 -13.29 -9.70
N ARG A 85 4.37 -13.42 -10.13
CA ARG A 85 3.43 -12.32 -10.45
C ARG A 85 3.28 -11.23 -9.38
N ARG A 86 3.38 -11.56 -8.09
CA ARG A 86 3.06 -10.66 -6.96
C ARG A 86 4.26 -10.02 -6.27
N ARG A 87 5.46 -10.62 -6.39
CA ARG A 87 6.67 -10.18 -5.67
C ARG A 87 7.26 -8.83 -6.14
N PRO A 88 7.30 -8.47 -7.45
CA PRO A 88 7.88 -7.19 -7.86
C PRO A 88 7.08 -5.98 -7.36
N TYR A 89 5.75 -6.08 -7.24
CA TYR A 89 4.91 -5.01 -6.70
C TYR A 89 5.09 -4.80 -5.20
N ILE A 90 5.22 -5.89 -4.44
CA ILE A 90 5.50 -5.82 -3.01
C ILE A 90 6.83 -5.11 -2.78
N ILE A 91 7.90 -5.52 -3.49
CA ILE A 91 9.23 -4.93 -3.34
C ILE A 91 9.23 -3.46 -3.79
N GLY A 92 8.62 -3.15 -4.94
CA GLY A 92 8.52 -1.78 -5.44
C GLY A 92 7.72 -0.86 -4.49
N GLY A 93 6.59 -1.36 -3.97
CA GLY A 93 5.79 -0.64 -2.99
C GLY A 93 6.55 -0.39 -1.69
N THR A 94 7.20 -1.41 -1.14
CA THR A 94 8.03 -1.29 0.07
C THR A 94 9.18 -0.31 -0.13
N LEU A 95 9.91 -0.38 -1.24
CA LEU A 95 10.98 0.56 -1.56
C LEU A 95 10.46 1.99 -1.69
N GLY A 96 9.32 2.18 -2.36
CA GLY A 96 8.67 3.49 -2.46
C GLY A 96 8.29 4.06 -1.09
N THR A 97 7.71 3.23 -0.21
CA THR A 97 7.40 3.64 1.17
C THR A 97 8.64 4.02 1.96
N VAL A 98 9.71 3.22 1.87
CA VAL A 98 10.98 3.52 2.57
C VAL A 98 11.61 4.81 2.06
N LEU A 99 11.67 5.01 0.74
CA LEU A 99 12.20 6.25 0.15
C LEU A 99 11.39 7.48 0.58
N PHE A 100 10.07 7.39 0.61
CA PHE A 100 9.21 8.49 1.04
C PHE A 100 9.40 8.81 2.52
N LEU A 101 9.54 7.79 3.37
CA LEU A 101 9.84 7.96 4.79
C LEU A 101 11.24 8.53 5.05
N LEU A 102 12.22 8.26 4.19
CA LEU A 102 13.55 8.86 4.28
C LEU A 102 13.57 10.33 3.81
N LEU A 103 12.63 10.73 2.96
CA LEU A 103 12.54 12.07 2.41
C LEU A 103 11.85 13.07 3.36
N ILE A 104 10.87 12.59 4.14
CA ILE A 104 10.12 13.37 5.14
C ILE A 104 10.92 13.51 6.43
#